data_AF-A0AAE3QQY9-F1
#
_entry.id   AF-A0AAE3QQY9-F1
#
_cell.length_a   1.000
_cell.length_b   1.000
_cell.length_c   1.000
_cell.angle_alpha   90.00
_cell.angle_beta   90.00
_cell.angle_gamma   90.00
#
_symmetry.space_group_name_H-M   'P 1'
#
loop_
_entity.id
_entity.type
_entity.pdbx_description
1 polymer ?
#
loop_
_entity_poly.entity_id
_entity_poly.type
_entity_poly.pdbx_seq_one_letter_code
_entity_poly.pdbx_strand_id
1 'polypeptide(L)'
;MRPILIIALFLLTTFSNAQVTLNPTDLKNLLAISQLYSQFPNGGDKFAKEAEKLRTPVLNHMVDALMVAGNGNKEILENRFLARPSDEELVLWYVIREIHYNRTNEKQAPRPDSTVANEVLSKKIDTRWLLDNYYYRIHGGIASLFNKADLVKYNFNIDEMGFKDETEKAIFFLNMMESLIGGRFKVLQAMKNNKSILEFAAKLPTFNGKAYYYYKRFDYEDFKWIGYDKEEFYNERHIGNLFSTLIAHFSALAGSGEKKAAQEVYFKSILHEPKYFKFTPLKDDLQSFYNQSK
;
A
#
# COMPACT_ATOMS: atom_id res chain seq x y z
N MET A 1 -38.11 2.18 -59.74
CA MET A 1 -36.87 2.72 -59.16
C MET A 1 -36.78 2.21 -57.72
N ARG A 2 -35.74 1.43 -57.38
CA ARG A 2 -35.54 0.85 -56.05
C ARG A 2 -34.90 1.89 -55.12
N PRO A 3 -35.30 1.99 -53.84
CA PRO A 3 -34.62 2.87 -52.90
C PRO A 3 -33.27 2.25 -52.52
N ILE A 4 -32.20 3.03 -52.69
CA ILE A 4 -30.85 2.68 -52.23
C ILE A 4 -30.82 2.95 -50.72
N LEU A 5 -30.68 1.88 -49.94
CA LEU A 5 -30.46 1.96 -48.51
C LEU A 5 -28.99 2.33 -48.28
N ILE A 6 -28.71 3.58 -47.94
CA ILE A 6 -27.37 4.02 -47.53
C ILE A 6 -27.17 3.63 -46.07
N ILE A 7 -26.39 2.57 -45.83
CA ILE A 7 -25.92 2.22 -44.48
C ILE A 7 -24.73 3.13 -44.19
N ALA A 8 -24.93 4.15 -43.37
CA ALA A 8 -23.85 4.97 -42.82
C ALA A 8 -23.14 4.16 -41.74
N LEU A 9 -21.92 3.69 -42.05
CA LEU A 9 -21.02 3.08 -41.08
C LEU A 9 -20.45 4.20 -40.20
N PHE A 10 -21.00 4.38 -38.99
CA PHE A 10 -20.35 5.20 -37.96
C PHE A 10 -19.10 4.46 -37.46
N LEU A 11 -17.94 4.82 -38.00
CA LEU A 11 -16.66 4.56 -37.36
C LEU A 11 -16.63 5.37 -36.06
N LEU A 12 -17.06 4.74 -34.96
CA LEU A 12 -16.74 5.20 -33.61
C LEU A 12 -15.22 5.15 -33.47
N THR A 13 -14.56 6.26 -33.78
CA THR A 13 -13.21 6.52 -33.31
C THR A 13 -13.31 6.63 -31.79
N THR A 14 -13.06 5.52 -31.10
CA THR A 14 -12.76 5.57 -29.68
C THR A 14 -11.43 6.32 -29.58
N PHE A 15 -11.50 7.65 -29.49
CA PHE A 15 -10.42 8.42 -28.90
C PHE A 15 -10.25 7.84 -27.49
N SER A 16 -9.28 6.94 -27.33
CA SER A 16 -8.82 6.52 -26.01
C SER A 16 -8.17 7.77 -25.42
N ASN A 17 -8.97 8.63 -24.83
CA ASN A 17 -8.46 9.75 -24.05
C ASN A 17 -7.54 9.15 -23.01
N ALA A 18 -6.27 9.58 -23.01
CA ALA A 18 -5.33 9.12 -22.02
C ALA A 18 -5.89 9.40 -20.62
N GLN A 19 -5.69 8.47 -19.69
CA GLN A 19 -6.13 8.66 -18.31
C GLN A 19 -5.47 9.91 -17.69
N VAL A 20 -4.21 10.17 -18.07
CA VAL A 20 -3.47 11.39 -17.69
C VAL A 20 -2.72 11.92 -18.92
N THR A 21 -2.81 13.23 -19.15
CA THR A 21 -2.06 13.92 -20.21
C THR A 21 -1.00 14.82 -19.57
N LEU A 22 0.28 14.59 -19.92
CA LEU A 22 1.40 15.40 -19.46
C LEU A 22 1.94 16.27 -20.59
N ASN A 23 2.45 17.45 -20.26
CA ASN A 23 3.25 18.21 -21.22
C ASN A 23 4.62 17.52 -21.43
N PRO A 24 5.36 17.87 -22.50
CA PRO A 24 6.64 17.22 -22.81
C PRO A 24 7.69 17.31 -21.71
N THR A 25 7.71 18.40 -20.93
CA THR A 25 8.65 18.60 -19.82
C THR A 25 8.33 17.68 -18.66
N ASP A 26 7.06 17.61 -18.25
CA ASP A 26 6.60 16.73 -17.17
C ASP A 26 6.83 15.26 -17.53
N LEU A 27 6.53 14.86 -18.77
CA LEU A 27 6.79 13.49 -19.22
C LEU A 27 8.29 13.17 -19.18
N LYS A 28 9.14 14.05 -19.71
CA LYS A 28 10.60 13.87 -19.69
C LYS A 28 11.12 13.75 -18.25
N ASN A 29 10.64 14.60 -17.35
CA ASN A 29 11.08 14.60 -15.96
C ASN A 29 10.56 13.37 -15.19
N LEU A 30 9.33 12.93 -15.42
CA LEU A 30 8.79 11.68 -14.86
C LEU A 30 9.61 10.46 -15.29
N LEU A 31 9.99 10.38 -16.57
CA LEU A 31 10.88 9.32 -17.08
C LEU A 31 12.23 9.34 -16.35
N ALA A 32 12.83 10.53 -16.21
CA ALA A 32 14.11 10.67 -15.50
C ALA A 32 14.00 10.29 -14.01
N ILE A 33 12.93 10.70 -13.31
CA ILE A 33 12.67 10.30 -11.93
C ILE A 33 12.52 8.77 -11.82
N SER A 34 11.78 8.15 -12.74
CA SER A 34 11.55 6.70 -12.75
C SER A 34 12.84 5.90 -12.99
N GLN A 35 13.69 6.39 -13.88
CA GLN A 35 15.02 5.83 -14.13
C GLN A 35 15.94 6.00 -12.91
N LEU A 36 15.90 7.17 -12.27
CA LEU A 36 16.67 7.46 -11.07
C LEU A 36 16.23 6.56 -9.90
N TYR A 37 14.92 6.41 -9.69
CA TYR A 37 14.36 5.48 -8.70
C TYR A 37 14.82 4.05 -8.96
N SER A 38 14.88 3.62 -10.22
CA SER A 38 15.35 2.26 -10.55
C SER A 38 16.82 2.02 -10.18
N GLN A 39 17.64 3.06 -10.20
CA GLN A 39 19.04 2.99 -9.78
C GLN A 39 19.20 3.10 -8.25
N PHE A 40 18.30 3.84 -7.60
CA PHE A 40 18.34 4.14 -6.17
C PHE A 40 16.96 3.92 -5.53
N PRO A 41 16.46 2.67 -5.45
CA PRO A 41 15.09 2.39 -5.01
C PRO A 41 14.85 2.73 -3.52
N ASN A 42 15.93 2.87 -2.75
CA ASN A 42 15.92 3.28 -1.35
C ASN A 42 16.31 4.76 -1.16
N GLY A 43 16.40 5.55 -2.23
CA GLY A 43 16.78 6.96 -2.19
C GLY A 43 18.25 7.22 -1.87
N GLY A 44 18.51 8.19 -0.98
CA GLY A 44 19.84 8.65 -0.58
C GLY A 44 20.28 9.97 -1.25
N ASP A 45 21.42 10.53 -0.80
CA ASP A 45 21.86 11.87 -1.19
C ASP A 45 21.98 12.08 -2.70
N LYS A 46 22.46 11.07 -3.42
CA LYS A 46 22.58 11.13 -4.88
C LYS A 46 21.20 11.16 -5.55
N PHE A 47 20.25 10.35 -5.07
CA PHE A 47 18.87 10.40 -5.53
C PHE A 47 18.29 11.80 -5.26
N ALA A 48 18.39 12.29 -4.03
CA ALA A 48 17.83 13.58 -3.63
C ALA A 48 18.35 14.73 -4.50
N LYS A 49 19.68 14.81 -4.71
CA LYS A 49 20.30 15.86 -5.53
C LYS A 49 19.86 15.85 -6.98
N GLU A 50 19.66 14.67 -7.58
CA GLU A 50 19.23 14.57 -8.98
C GLU A 50 17.72 14.75 -9.12
N ALA A 51 16.92 14.20 -8.20
CA ALA A 51 15.46 14.34 -8.20
C ALA A 51 15.02 15.80 -8.04
N GLU A 52 15.73 16.59 -7.21
CA GLU A 52 15.46 18.02 -7.00
C GLU A 52 15.49 18.82 -8.32
N LYS A 53 16.36 18.45 -9.26
CA LYS A 53 16.50 19.13 -10.57
C LYS A 53 15.35 18.81 -11.53
N LEU A 54 14.54 17.79 -11.23
CA LEU A 54 13.48 17.28 -12.09
C LEU A 54 12.09 17.79 -11.69
N ARG A 55 12.04 18.67 -10.69
CA ARG A 55 10.80 19.25 -10.18
C ARG A 55 10.02 20.02 -11.25
N THR A 56 8.72 19.82 -11.19
CA THR A 56 7.71 20.65 -11.84
C THR A 56 6.51 20.74 -10.88
N PRO A 57 5.57 21.68 -11.05
CA PRO A 57 4.38 21.73 -10.20
C PRO A 57 3.64 20.39 -10.10
N VAL A 58 3.60 19.61 -11.18
CA VAL A 58 2.97 18.28 -11.24
C VAL A 58 3.77 17.22 -10.46
N LEU A 59 5.10 17.31 -10.46
CA LEU A 59 5.99 16.29 -9.90
C LEU A 59 6.51 16.61 -8.50
N ASN A 60 6.26 17.82 -7.99
CA ASN A 60 6.80 18.29 -6.71
C ASN A 60 6.48 17.35 -5.54
N HIS A 61 5.20 16.98 -5.40
CA HIS A 61 4.76 16.13 -4.29
C HIS A 61 5.40 14.74 -4.34
N MET A 62 5.48 14.14 -5.52
CA MET A 62 6.15 12.87 -5.74
C MET A 62 7.64 12.92 -5.40
N VAL A 63 8.35 13.97 -5.84
CA VAL A 63 9.77 14.16 -5.52
C VAL A 63 9.97 14.29 -4.02
N ASP A 64 9.14 15.09 -3.33
CA ASP A 64 9.17 15.24 -1.87
C ASP A 64 8.98 13.89 -1.17
N ALA A 65 7.95 13.15 -1.54
CA ALA A 65 7.63 11.86 -0.95
C ALA A 65 8.77 10.83 -1.15
N LEU A 66 9.35 10.75 -2.36
CA LEU A 66 10.47 9.85 -2.65
C LEU A 66 11.73 10.20 -1.83
N MET A 67 12.03 11.49 -1.69
CA MET A 67 13.16 11.97 -0.90
C MET A 67 12.97 11.71 0.60
N VAL A 68 11.79 12.02 1.12
CA VAL A 68 11.45 11.82 2.54
C VAL A 68 11.42 10.33 2.88
N ALA A 69 10.85 9.49 2.01
CA ALA A 69 10.84 8.04 2.18
C ALA A 69 12.25 7.45 2.19
N GLY A 70 13.13 7.86 1.27
CA GLY A 70 14.50 7.37 1.19
C GLY A 70 15.35 7.66 2.44
N ASN A 71 15.04 8.74 3.17
CA ASN A 71 15.77 9.14 4.37
C ASN A 71 15.21 8.54 5.67
N GLY A 72 14.04 7.90 5.63
CA GLY A 72 13.34 7.43 6.84
C GLY A 72 13.09 8.56 7.85
N ASN A 73 12.73 9.75 7.35
CA ASN A 73 12.46 10.95 8.15
C ASN A 73 11.02 10.89 8.70
N LYS A 74 10.80 11.42 9.91
CA LYS A 74 9.48 11.56 10.56
C LYS A 74 8.46 12.32 9.70
N GLU A 75 8.93 13.19 8.80
CA GLU A 75 8.08 13.92 7.86
C GLU A 75 7.21 12.98 7.03
N ILE A 76 7.62 11.72 6.78
CA ILE A 76 6.82 10.74 6.04
C ILE A 76 5.47 10.44 6.69
N LEU A 77 5.32 10.77 7.98
CA LEU A 77 4.09 10.57 8.75
C LEU A 77 3.14 11.78 8.67
N GLU A 78 3.52 12.84 7.97
CA GLU A 78 2.68 14.02 7.80
C GLU A 78 1.51 13.74 6.86
N ASN A 79 0.39 14.41 7.11
CA ASN A 79 -0.84 14.22 6.34
C ASN A 79 -0.64 14.42 4.84
N ARG A 80 0.28 15.30 4.41
CA ARG A 80 0.56 15.48 2.97
C ARG A 80 1.01 14.19 2.26
N PHE A 81 1.73 13.29 2.95
CA PHE A 81 2.19 12.03 2.37
C PHE A 81 1.33 10.81 2.75
N LEU A 82 0.53 10.90 3.82
CA LEU A 82 -0.35 9.80 4.24
C LEU A 82 -1.79 9.95 3.75
N ALA A 83 -2.23 11.17 3.42
CA ALA A 83 -3.54 11.39 2.83
C ALA A 83 -3.59 10.83 1.41
N ARG A 84 -4.81 10.59 0.93
CA ARG A 84 -5.07 10.07 -0.41
C ARG A 84 -4.50 11.05 -1.47
N PRO A 85 -3.57 10.60 -2.34
CA PRO A 85 -3.12 11.40 -3.48
C PRO A 85 -4.23 11.64 -4.50
N SER A 86 -4.01 12.57 -5.43
CA SER A 86 -4.92 12.79 -6.56
C SER A 86 -4.91 11.57 -7.50
N ASP A 87 -5.98 11.37 -8.27
CA ASP A 87 -6.05 10.26 -9.23
C ASP A 87 -4.95 10.34 -10.29
N GLU A 88 -4.59 11.56 -10.71
CA GLU A 88 -3.48 11.79 -11.63
C GLU A 88 -2.16 11.36 -11.01
N GLU A 89 -1.87 11.81 -9.79
CA GLU A 89 -0.63 11.46 -9.10
C GLU A 89 -0.50 9.94 -8.91
N LEU A 90 -1.58 9.26 -8.53
CA LEU A 90 -1.60 7.80 -8.38
C LEU A 90 -1.14 7.08 -9.67
N VAL A 91 -1.51 7.60 -10.85
CA VAL A 91 -1.02 7.07 -12.14
C VAL A 91 0.47 7.35 -12.33
N LEU A 92 0.94 8.55 -11.97
CA LEU A 92 2.36 8.90 -12.11
C LEU A 92 3.25 7.96 -11.25
N TRP A 93 2.82 7.64 -10.03
CA TRP A 93 3.52 6.65 -9.19
C TRP A 93 3.52 5.26 -9.80
N TYR A 94 2.47 4.92 -10.53
CA TYR A 94 2.39 3.65 -11.23
C TYR A 94 3.32 3.59 -12.45
N VAL A 95 3.58 4.73 -13.12
CA VAL A 95 4.63 4.85 -14.15
C VAL A 95 6.00 4.51 -13.57
N ILE A 96 6.35 5.02 -12.38
CA ILE A 96 7.60 4.67 -11.69
C ILE A 96 7.70 3.16 -11.49
N ARG A 97 6.63 2.52 -10.99
CA ARG A 97 6.59 1.06 -10.77
C ARG A 97 6.85 0.30 -12.07
N GLU A 98 6.14 0.62 -13.14
CA GLU A 98 6.21 -0.13 -14.40
C GLU A 98 7.57 0.07 -15.09
N ILE A 99 8.14 1.27 -15.05
CA ILE A 99 9.51 1.52 -15.55
C ILE A 99 10.53 0.76 -14.70
N HIS A 100 10.40 0.81 -13.38
CA HIS A 100 11.28 0.06 -12.49
C HIS A 100 11.25 -1.43 -12.83
N TYR A 101 10.06 -2.01 -12.96
CA TYR A 101 9.90 -3.41 -13.29
C TYR A 101 10.43 -3.76 -14.68
N ASN A 102 10.17 -2.91 -15.67
CA ASN A 102 10.72 -3.06 -17.01
C ASN A 102 12.26 -3.11 -17.01
N ARG A 103 12.90 -2.33 -16.13
CA ARG A 103 14.37 -2.21 -16.06
C ARG A 103 15.05 -3.28 -15.21
N THR A 104 14.37 -3.81 -14.18
CA THR A 104 14.96 -4.77 -13.24
C THR A 104 14.56 -6.22 -13.50
N ASN A 105 13.68 -6.48 -14.48
CA ASN A 105 13.22 -7.83 -14.77
C ASN A 105 14.26 -8.60 -15.58
N GLU A 106 15.01 -9.46 -14.89
CA GLU A 106 16.02 -10.33 -15.50
C GLU A 106 15.44 -11.37 -16.48
N LYS A 107 14.12 -11.60 -16.47
CA LYS A 107 13.45 -12.59 -17.34
C LYS A 107 13.05 -12.03 -18.70
N GLN A 108 13.09 -10.71 -18.91
CA GLN A 108 12.63 -10.07 -20.15
C GLN A 108 13.57 -8.95 -20.56
N ALA A 109 13.77 -8.77 -21.88
CA ALA A 109 14.52 -7.63 -22.37
C ALA A 109 13.74 -6.33 -22.12
N PRO A 110 14.39 -5.28 -21.57
CA PRO A 110 13.71 -4.02 -21.25
C PRO A 110 13.23 -3.34 -22.53
N ARG A 111 11.97 -2.88 -22.51
CA ARG A 111 11.40 -2.02 -23.56
C ARG A 111 11.82 -0.56 -23.34
N PRO A 112 11.69 0.33 -24.33
CA PRO A 112 11.94 1.76 -24.10
C PRO A 112 11.03 2.32 -23.00
N ASP A 113 11.60 3.00 -22.01
CA ASP A 113 10.86 3.54 -20.85
C ASP A 113 9.72 4.49 -21.28
N SER A 114 9.91 5.25 -22.37
CA SER A 114 8.87 6.10 -22.95
C SER A 114 7.65 5.31 -23.44
N THR A 115 7.87 4.12 -24.00
CA THR A 115 6.78 3.23 -24.44
C THR A 115 6.00 2.74 -23.23
N VAL A 116 6.71 2.29 -22.19
CA VAL A 116 6.09 1.83 -20.94
C VAL A 116 5.27 2.94 -20.28
N ALA A 117 5.83 4.15 -20.15
CA ALA A 117 5.13 5.29 -19.58
C ALA A 117 3.85 5.64 -20.37
N ASN A 118 3.93 5.70 -21.70
CA ASN A 118 2.77 6.04 -22.53
C ASN A 118 1.66 4.98 -22.46
N GLU A 119 2.00 3.69 -22.34
CA GLU A 119 1.02 2.63 -22.11
C GLU A 119 0.28 2.81 -20.78
N VAL A 120 1.01 3.14 -19.70
CA VAL A 120 0.43 3.39 -18.38
C VAL A 120 -0.45 4.63 -18.39
N LEU A 121 0.02 5.74 -18.96
CA LEU A 121 -0.70 7.01 -19.01
C LEU A 121 -1.98 6.92 -19.88
N SER A 122 -2.00 6.06 -20.89
CA SER A 122 -3.12 5.91 -21.81
C SER A 122 -4.18 4.90 -21.36
N LYS A 123 -3.81 3.93 -20.54
CA LYS A 123 -4.70 2.84 -20.11
C LYS A 123 -5.47 3.21 -18.86
N LYS A 124 -6.76 2.87 -18.83
CA LYS A 124 -7.55 2.89 -17.59
C LYS A 124 -7.07 1.78 -16.64
N ILE A 125 -6.50 2.16 -15.49
CA ILE A 125 -6.02 1.22 -14.47
C ILE A 125 -6.98 1.23 -13.28
N ASP A 126 -7.16 0.07 -12.65
CA ASP A 126 -7.91 -0.05 -11.41
C ASP A 126 -7.30 0.85 -10.32
N THR A 127 -8.11 1.78 -9.80
CA THR A 127 -7.63 2.76 -8.81
C THR A 127 -7.14 2.10 -7.53
N ARG A 128 -7.63 0.90 -7.21
CA ARG A 128 -7.15 0.11 -6.07
C ARG A 128 -5.69 -0.30 -6.23
N TRP A 129 -5.27 -0.63 -7.46
CA TRP A 129 -3.87 -0.95 -7.76
C TRP A 129 -2.98 0.28 -7.69
N LEU A 130 -3.48 1.41 -8.19
CA LEU A 130 -2.73 2.66 -8.16
C LEU A 130 -2.48 3.13 -6.72
N LEU A 131 -3.51 3.05 -5.86
CA LEU A 131 -3.42 3.42 -4.45
C LEU A 131 -2.53 2.47 -3.65
N ASP A 132 -2.68 1.15 -3.85
CA ASP A 132 -1.80 0.16 -3.20
C ASP A 132 -0.34 0.39 -3.60
N ASN A 133 -0.08 0.65 -4.87
CA ASN A 133 1.27 0.97 -5.34
C ASN A 133 1.83 2.23 -4.66
N TYR A 134 1.05 3.30 -4.52
CA TYR A 134 1.53 4.52 -3.85
C TYR A 134 2.06 4.20 -2.44
N TYR A 135 1.22 3.55 -1.61
CA TYR A 135 1.61 3.23 -0.24
C TYR A 135 2.74 2.21 -0.18
N TYR A 136 2.76 1.24 -1.10
CA TYR A 136 3.88 0.32 -1.25
C TYR A 136 5.19 1.05 -1.54
N ARG A 137 5.20 2.13 -2.33
CA ARG A 137 6.46 2.83 -2.67
C ARG A 137 7.03 3.66 -1.54
N ILE A 138 6.18 4.20 -0.65
CA ILE A 138 6.64 4.96 0.53
C ILE A 138 6.90 4.09 1.76
N HIS A 139 6.52 2.80 1.71
CA HIS A 139 6.53 1.87 2.84
C HIS A 139 7.91 1.72 3.50
N GLY A 140 8.98 1.76 2.71
CA GLY A 140 10.35 1.54 3.17
C GLY A 140 10.82 2.64 4.12
N GLY A 141 10.41 3.88 3.86
CA GLY A 141 10.68 5.02 4.74
C GLY A 141 9.98 4.89 6.08
N ILE A 142 8.72 4.46 6.07
CA ILE A 142 7.92 4.22 7.28
C ILE A 142 8.52 3.07 8.11
N ALA A 143 8.86 1.96 7.47
CA ALA A 143 9.48 0.81 8.12
C ALA A 143 10.84 1.17 8.75
N SER A 144 11.68 1.90 8.00
CA SER A 144 12.99 2.37 8.46
C SER A 144 12.87 3.34 9.65
N LEU A 145 11.92 4.27 9.60
CA LEU A 145 11.62 5.16 10.72
C LEU A 145 11.19 4.36 11.95
N PHE A 146 10.26 3.41 11.80
CA PHE A 146 9.70 2.67 12.91
C PHE A 146 10.69 1.70 13.59
N ASN A 147 11.77 1.31 12.91
CA ASN A 147 12.86 0.56 13.57
C ASN A 147 13.50 1.33 14.74
N LYS A 148 13.45 2.66 14.71
CA LYS A 148 14.14 3.56 15.66
C LYS A 148 13.22 4.52 16.41
N ALA A 149 11.98 4.69 15.95
CA ALA A 149 11.05 5.68 16.49
C ALA A 149 9.95 5.04 17.35
N ASP A 150 9.48 5.80 18.33
CA ASP A 150 8.21 5.57 19.03
C ASP A 150 7.13 6.41 18.35
N LEU A 151 6.07 5.76 17.88
CA LEU A 151 4.99 6.38 17.14
C LEU A 151 3.69 6.48 17.95
N VAL A 152 3.70 6.19 19.25
CA VAL A 152 2.48 6.18 20.11
C VAL A 152 1.75 7.52 20.11
N LYS A 153 2.46 8.63 19.92
CA LYS A 153 1.89 9.98 19.86
C LYS A 153 1.16 10.31 18.56
N TYR A 154 1.34 9.50 17.51
CA TYR A 154 0.71 9.74 16.22
C TYR A 154 -0.65 9.04 16.17
N ASN A 155 -1.62 9.75 15.59
CA ASN A 155 -2.93 9.22 15.26
C ASN A 155 -3.15 9.38 13.76
N PHE A 156 -3.27 8.27 13.05
CA PHE A 156 -3.68 8.26 11.65
C PHE A 156 -5.21 8.34 11.62
N ASN A 157 -5.72 9.56 11.47
CA ASN A 157 -7.15 9.79 11.31
C ASN A 157 -7.58 9.48 9.87
N ILE A 158 -7.69 8.18 9.57
CA ILE A 158 -8.09 7.63 8.26
C ILE A 158 -9.40 8.26 7.77
N ASP A 159 -10.34 8.54 8.68
CA ASP A 159 -11.63 9.12 8.29
C ASP A 159 -11.50 10.58 7.78
N GLU A 160 -10.37 11.26 8.04
CA GLU A 160 -10.08 12.64 7.61
C GLU A 160 -9.00 12.73 6.49
N MET A 161 -8.46 11.60 6.05
CA MET A 161 -7.35 11.52 5.08
C MET A 161 -7.79 11.59 3.60
N GLY A 162 -9.06 11.88 3.33
CA GLY A 162 -9.57 12.09 1.97
C GLY A 162 -9.79 10.83 1.13
N PHE A 163 -9.76 9.64 1.73
CA PHE A 163 -10.12 8.38 1.06
C PHE A 163 -11.58 8.38 0.59
N LYS A 164 -11.82 7.88 -0.62
CA LYS A 164 -13.14 7.92 -1.28
C LYS A 164 -14.15 6.94 -0.67
N ASP A 165 -13.68 5.79 -0.21
CA ASP A 165 -14.52 4.72 0.30
C ASP A 165 -13.76 3.82 1.31
N GLU A 166 -14.45 2.83 1.86
CA GLU A 166 -13.87 1.88 2.83
C GLU A 166 -12.81 0.97 2.20
N THR A 167 -12.83 0.75 0.88
CA THR A 167 -11.79 -0.02 0.18
C THR A 167 -10.46 0.73 0.24
N GLU A 168 -10.47 2.02 -0.10
CA GLU A 168 -9.26 2.84 -0.06
C GLU A 168 -8.70 3.00 1.36
N LYS A 169 -9.59 3.18 2.36
CA LYS A 169 -9.20 3.20 3.78
C LYS A 169 -8.55 1.89 4.21
N ALA A 170 -9.09 0.75 3.76
CA ALA A 170 -8.52 -0.56 4.06
C ALA A 170 -7.17 -0.77 3.38
N ILE A 171 -7.00 -0.34 2.12
CA ILE A 171 -5.71 -0.38 1.41
C ILE A 171 -4.64 0.38 2.18
N PHE A 172 -4.94 1.60 2.63
CA PHE A 172 -4.04 2.38 3.47
C PHE A 172 -3.71 1.64 4.78
N PHE A 173 -4.73 1.24 5.54
CA PHE A 173 -4.55 0.56 6.81
C PHE A 173 -3.65 -0.68 6.66
N LEU A 174 -3.94 -1.55 5.69
CA LEU A 174 -3.21 -2.79 5.46
C LEU A 174 -1.76 -2.53 5.03
N ASN A 175 -1.51 -1.52 4.20
CA ASN A 175 -0.14 -1.11 3.84
C ASN A 175 0.63 -0.55 5.04
N MET A 176 0.00 0.25 5.89
CA MET A 176 0.63 0.77 7.11
C MET A 176 0.98 -0.37 8.07
N MET A 177 0.06 -1.32 8.27
CA MET A 177 0.31 -2.48 9.14
C MET A 177 1.45 -3.36 8.61
N GLU A 178 1.50 -3.59 7.29
CA GLU A 178 2.60 -4.31 6.66
C GLU A 178 3.94 -3.60 6.89
N SER A 179 3.98 -2.28 6.70
CA SER A 179 5.17 -1.44 6.88
C SER A 179 5.69 -1.42 8.32
N LEU A 180 4.77 -1.34 9.28
CA LEU A 180 5.11 -1.21 10.68
C LEU A 180 5.47 -2.57 11.30
N ILE A 181 4.64 -3.60 11.12
CA ILE A 181 4.77 -4.84 11.89
C ILE A 181 4.47 -6.14 11.13
N GLY A 182 3.97 -6.10 9.89
CA GLY A 182 3.50 -7.29 9.15
C GLY A 182 4.52 -8.42 9.09
N GLY A 183 5.63 -8.21 8.36
CA GLY A 183 6.73 -9.19 8.32
C GLY A 183 7.45 -9.36 9.65
N ARG A 184 7.58 -8.28 10.44
CA ARG A 184 8.37 -8.27 11.68
C ARG A 184 7.79 -9.20 12.74
N PHE A 185 6.48 -9.16 12.96
CA PHE A 185 5.84 -9.98 14.00
C PHE A 185 5.90 -11.47 13.67
N LYS A 186 5.78 -11.84 12.38
CA LYS A 186 5.97 -13.22 11.92
C LYS A 186 7.36 -13.76 12.26
N VAL A 187 8.40 -12.98 11.94
CA VAL A 187 9.80 -13.35 12.24
C VAL A 187 10.01 -13.48 13.76
N LEU A 188 9.58 -12.49 14.53
CA LEU A 188 9.73 -12.52 15.99
C LEU A 188 8.96 -13.68 16.64
N GLN A 189 7.78 -14.02 16.11
CA GLN A 189 7.00 -15.16 16.58
C GLN A 189 7.72 -16.48 16.30
N ALA A 190 8.28 -16.65 15.10
CA ALA A 190 9.09 -17.83 14.76
C ALA A 190 10.33 -17.96 15.66
N MET A 191 10.92 -16.83 16.06
CA MET A 191 12.02 -16.76 17.02
C MET A 191 11.58 -16.91 18.49
N LYS A 192 10.26 -17.05 18.76
CA LYS A 192 9.66 -17.07 20.10
C LYS A 192 10.02 -15.84 20.95
N ASN A 193 10.27 -14.69 20.30
CA ASN A 193 10.65 -13.45 20.96
C ASN A 193 9.42 -12.59 21.30
N ASN A 194 8.64 -13.06 22.28
CA ASN A 194 7.44 -12.37 22.73
C ASN A 194 7.74 -10.96 23.26
N LYS A 195 8.87 -10.79 23.97
CA LYS A 195 9.27 -9.49 24.52
C LYS A 195 9.36 -8.42 23.42
N SER A 196 10.07 -8.70 22.33
CA SER A 196 10.18 -7.73 21.24
C SER A 196 8.86 -7.49 20.51
N ILE A 197 7.98 -8.49 20.39
CA ILE A 197 6.63 -8.27 19.83
C ILE A 197 5.88 -7.22 20.66
N LEU A 198 5.88 -7.36 21.98
CA LEU A 198 5.21 -6.43 22.89
C LEU A 198 5.87 -5.04 22.86
N GLU A 199 7.20 -4.96 22.82
CA GLU A 199 7.93 -3.69 22.69
C GLU A 199 7.59 -2.92 21.41
N PHE A 200 7.43 -3.61 20.28
CA PHE A 200 7.01 -2.97 19.04
C PHE A 200 5.52 -2.63 19.05
N ALA A 201 4.67 -3.50 19.60
CA ALA A 201 3.23 -3.23 19.72
C ALA A 201 2.95 -1.95 20.52
N ALA A 202 3.72 -1.72 21.59
CA ALA A 202 3.59 -0.54 22.45
C ALA A 202 3.98 0.79 21.77
N LYS A 203 4.76 0.74 20.68
CA LYS A 203 5.25 1.92 19.94
C LYS A 203 4.37 2.29 18.75
N LEU A 204 3.31 1.52 18.48
CA LEU A 204 2.48 1.71 17.30
C LEU A 204 1.65 2.99 17.38
N PRO A 205 1.39 3.65 16.24
CA PRO A 205 0.42 4.73 16.19
C PRO A 205 -1.00 4.20 16.41
N THR A 206 -1.91 5.13 16.67
CA THR A 206 -3.34 4.85 16.69
C THR A 206 -3.98 5.12 15.32
N PHE A 207 -5.13 4.51 15.08
CA PHE A 207 -5.98 4.75 13.92
C PHE A 207 -7.34 5.22 14.41
N ASN A 208 -7.74 6.43 14.02
CA ASN A 208 -8.95 7.11 14.50
C ASN A 208 -9.06 7.08 16.05
N GLY A 209 -7.93 7.31 16.72
CA GLY A 209 -7.81 7.35 18.18
C GLY A 209 -7.83 5.98 18.88
N LYS A 210 -7.81 4.87 18.14
CA LYS A 210 -7.82 3.51 18.70
C LYS A 210 -6.58 2.72 18.31
N ALA A 211 -6.24 1.71 19.11
CA ALA A 211 -5.18 0.78 18.74
C ALA A 211 -5.50 0.08 17.41
N TYR A 212 -4.46 -0.24 16.64
CA TYR A 212 -4.59 -0.79 15.28
C TYR A 212 -5.52 -2.00 15.18
N TYR A 213 -5.57 -2.85 16.21
CA TYR A 213 -6.37 -4.06 16.20
C TYR A 213 -7.88 -3.79 16.29
N TYR A 214 -8.34 -2.55 16.52
CA TYR A 214 -9.76 -2.17 16.45
C TYR A 214 -10.27 -1.97 15.02
N TYR A 215 -9.39 -1.83 14.02
CA TYR A 215 -9.81 -1.63 12.64
C TYR A 215 -10.32 -2.96 12.05
N LYS A 216 -11.58 -2.98 11.65
CA LYS A 216 -12.28 -4.18 11.15
C LYS A 216 -13.09 -3.93 9.88
N ARG A 217 -12.89 -2.78 9.22
CA ARG A 217 -13.68 -2.37 8.04
C ARG A 217 -13.07 -2.96 6.77
N PHE A 218 -13.29 -4.26 6.55
CA PHE A 218 -12.79 -5.01 5.38
C PHE A 218 -13.92 -5.61 4.52
N ASP A 219 -15.13 -5.04 4.61
CA ASP A 219 -16.30 -5.48 3.85
C ASP A 219 -16.37 -4.76 2.49
N TYR A 220 -15.39 -5.00 1.64
CA TYR A 220 -15.33 -4.51 0.26
C TYR A 220 -15.18 -5.67 -0.74
N GLU A 221 -15.46 -5.40 -2.01
CA GLU A 221 -15.24 -6.37 -3.07
C GLU A 221 -13.74 -6.62 -3.26
N ASP A 222 -13.32 -7.87 -3.08
CA ASP A 222 -11.94 -8.29 -3.24
C ASP A 222 -11.46 -8.07 -4.68
N PHE A 223 -10.15 -7.94 -4.86
CA PHE A 223 -9.53 -7.67 -6.15
C PHE A 223 -8.18 -8.34 -6.26
N LYS A 224 -7.65 -8.40 -7.47
CA LYS A 224 -6.30 -8.93 -7.68
C LYS A 224 -5.27 -7.94 -7.17
N TRP A 225 -4.33 -8.42 -6.38
CA TRP A 225 -3.07 -7.75 -6.13
C TRP A 225 -2.09 -8.09 -7.26
N ILE A 226 -1.46 -7.08 -7.85
CA ILE A 226 -0.51 -7.24 -8.96
C ILE A 226 0.91 -7.07 -8.44
N GLY A 227 1.54 -8.20 -8.12
CA GLY A 227 2.93 -8.27 -7.71
C GLY A 227 3.90 -8.08 -8.87
N TYR A 228 5.18 -8.30 -8.57
CA TYR A 228 6.23 -8.27 -9.56
C TYR A 228 6.18 -9.48 -10.50
N ASP A 229 5.97 -10.66 -9.93
CA ASP A 229 6.06 -11.96 -10.60
C ASP A 229 4.83 -12.85 -10.37
N LYS A 230 3.86 -12.38 -9.58
CA LYS A 230 2.64 -13.13 -9.26
C LYS A 230 1.42 -12.22 -9.11
N GLU A 231 0.27 -12.79 -9.41
CA GLU A 231 -1.04 -12.25 -9.07
C GLU A 231 -1.65 -13.12 -7.97
N GLU A 232 -2.25 -12.51 -6.96
CA GLU A 232 -3.03 -13.18 -5.92
C GLU A 232 -4.20 -12.29 -5.48
N PHE A 233 -5.18 -12.81 -4.76
CA PHE A 233 -6.26 -11.96 -4.24
C PHE A 233 -5.73 -11.06 -3.10
N TYR A 234 -6.17 -9.81 -3.11
CA TYR A 234 -5.69 -8.78 -2.19
C TYR A 234 -5.95 -9.17 -0.74
N ASN A 235 -7.17 -9.67 -0.45
CA ASN A 235 -7.52 -10.06 0.91
C ASN A 235 -6.75 -11.28 1.40
N GLU A 236 -6.53 -12.29 0.56
CA GLU A 236 -5.73 -13.47 0.92
C GLU A 236 -4.32 -13.05 1.38
N ARG A 237 -3.70 -12.13 0.63
CA ARG A 237 -2.38 -11.57 0.96
C ARG A 237 -2.42 -10.71 2.23
N HIS A 238 -3.22 -9.65 2.22
CA HIS A 238 -3.09 -8.58 3.21
C HIS A 238 -3.89 -8.86 4.50
N ILE A 239 -5.11 -9.40 4.39
CA ILE A 239 -5.87 -9.80 5.60
C ILE A 239 -5.23 -11.03 6.23
N GLY A 240 -4.70 -11.98 5.45
CA GLY A 240 -3.91 -13.10 5.99
C GLY A 240 -2.66 -12.65 6.75
N ASN A 241 -1.95 -11.63 6.25
CA ASN A 241 -0.84 -11.00 6.98
C ASN A 241 -1.30 -10.33 8.28
N LEU A 242 -2.44 -9.64 8.25
CA LEU A 242 -3.02 -9.02 9.45
C LEU A 242 -3.41 -10.07 10.49
N PHE A 243 -4.01 -11.20 10.10
CA PHE A 243 -4.27 -12.33 11.01
C PHE A 243 -3.00 -12.80 11.68
N SER A 244 -1.95 -13.06 10.89
CA SER A 244 -0.66 -13.52 11.43
C SER A 244 -0.10 -12.54 12.47
N THR A 245 -0.22 -11.24 12.18
CA THR A 245 0.23 -10.16 13.06
C THR A 245 -0.58 -10.12 14.36
N LEU A 246 -1.91 -10.21 14.27
CA LEU A 246 -2.80 -10.19 15.44
C LEU A 246 -2.62 -11.44 16.30
N ILE A 247 -2.47 -12.61 15.69
CA ILE A 247 -2.19 -13.88 16.41
C ILE A 247 -0.85 -13.80 17.13
N ALA A 248 0.19 -13.26 16.50
CA ALA A 248 1.49 -13.06 17.14
C ALA A 248 1.40 -12.14 18.37
N HIS A 249 0.69 -11.01 18.24
CA HIS A 249 0.47 -10.09 19.37
C HIS A 249 -0.35 -10.74 20.48
N PHE A 250 -1.48 -11.36 20.14
CA PHE A 250 -2.32 -12.10 21.08
C PHE A 250 -1.53 -13.16 21.86
N SER A 251 -0.75 -13.97 21.14
CA SER A 251 0.05 -15.05 21.74
C SER A 251 1.15 -14.51 22.65
N ALA A 252 1.78 -13.39 22.27
CA ALA A 252 2.80 -12.76 23.09
C ALA A 252 2.22 -12.24 24.42
N LEU A 253 1.05 -11.59 24.39
CA LEU A 253 0.34 -11.12 25.59
C LEU A 253 -0.15 -12.29 26.47
N ALA A 254 -0.71 -13.33 25.85
CA ALA A 254 -1.13 -14.52 26.56
C ALA A 254 0.06 -15.21 27.26
N GLY A 255 1.19 -15.30 26.56
CA GLY A 255 2.44 -15.87 27.07
C GLY A 255 3.14 -15.02 28.13
N SER A 256 2.93 -13.70 28.17
CA SER A 256 3.45 -12.81 29.23
C SER A 256 2.58 -12.79 30.48
N GLY A 257 1.39 -13.41 30.45
CA GLY A 257 0.43 -13.41 31.55
C GLY A 257 -0.55 -12.23 31.52
N GLU A 258 -0.49 -11.37 30.50
CA GLU A 258 -1.37 -10.20 30.32
C GLU A 258 -2.74 -10.59 29.74
N LYS A 259 -3.45 -11.48 30.44
CA LYS A 259 -4.69 -12.13 29.96
C LYS A 259 -5.77 -11.14 29.52
N LYS A 260 -5.94 -10.01 30.24
CA LYS A 260 -6.95 -8.99 29.90
C LYS A 260 -6.63 -8.29 28.57
N ALA A 261 -5.37 -7.93 28.36
CA ALA A 261 -4.93 -7.31 27.11
C ALA A 261 -5.02 -8.30 25.93
N ALA A 262 -4.66 -9.58 26.16
CA ALA A 262 -4.84 -10.62 25.15
C ALA A 262 -6.32 -10.79 24.75
N GLN A 263 -7.22 -10.83 25.74
CA GLN A 263 -8.67 -10.88 25.50
C GLN A 263 -9.16 -9.67 24.71
N GLU A 264 -8.66 -8.47 25.02
CA GLU A 264 -9.00 -7.26 24.29
C GLU A 264 -8.58 -7.34 22.82
N VAL A 265 -7.35 -7.76 22.52
CA VAL A 265 -6.91 -7.99 21.14
C VAL A 265 -7.81 -9.00 20.44
N TYR A 266 -8.19 -10.09 21.10
CA TYR A 266 -9.11 -11.07 20.52
C TYR A 266 -10.48 -10.46 20.19
N PHE A 267 -11.19 -9.93 21.20
CA PHE A 267 -12.58 -9.46 21.07
C PHE A 267 -12.73 -8.17 20.24
N LYS A 268 -11.69 -7.34 20.17
CA LYS A 268 -11.76 -6.05 19.46
C LYS A 268 -11.26 -6.11 18.02
N SER A 269 -10.66 -7.23 17.60
CA SER A 269 -10.09 -7.40 16.26
C SER A 269 -10.85 -8.41 15.40
N ILE A 270 -10.36 -8.60 14.17
CA ILE A 270 -10.88 -9.61 13.25
C ILE A 270 -10.67 -11.06 13.74
N LEU A 271 -9.92 -11.28 14.84
CA LEU A 271 -9.80 -12.60 15.47
C LEU A 271 -11.13 -13.11 16.05
N HIS A 272 -12.09 -12.22 16.33
CA HIS A 272 -13.43 -12.56 16.82
C HIS A 272 -14.52 -12.36 15.75
N GLU A 273 -14.14 -12.25 14.47
CA GLU A 273 -15.07 -11.99 13.36
C GLU A 273 -15.09 -13.16 12.36
N PRO A 274 -16.02 -14.14 12.50
CA PRO A 274 -16.00 -15.38 11.72
C PRO A 274 -15.97 -15.21 10.21
N LYS A 275 -16.59 -14.14 9.69
CA LYS A 275 -16.61 -13.82 8.25
C LYS A 275 -15.21 -13.66 7.64
N TYR A 276 -14.20 -13.32 8.44
CA TYR A 276 -12.81 -13.16 8.00
C TYR A 276 -11.94 -14.40 8.19
N PHE A 277 -12.38 -15.43 8.91
CA PHE A 277 -11.54 -16.59 9.24
C PHE A 277 -11.04 -17.36 8.01
N LYS A 278 -11.74 -17.27 6.86
CA LYS A 278 -11.30 -17.84 5.59
C LYS A 278 -9.91 -17.37 5.12
N PHE A 279 -9.40 -16.25 5.64
CA PHE A 279 -8.08 -15.70 5.28
C PHE A 279 -6.93 -16.18 6.18
N THR A 280 -7.18 -17.11 7.10
CA THR A 280 -6.13 -17.67 7.97
C THR A 280 -6.14 -19.19 7.97
N PRO A 281 -4.96 -19.85 8.05
CA PRO A 281 -4.91 -21.29 8.22
C PRO A 281 -5.47 -21.76 9.57
N LEU A 282 -5.59 -20.87 10.57
CA LEU A 282 -6.13 -21.18 11.91
C LEU A 282 -7.66 -21.00 12.00
N LYS A 283 -8.37 -21.06 10.87
CA LYS A 283 -9.81 -20.80 10.82
C LYS A 283 -10.62 -21.69 11.76
N ASP A 284 -10.25 -22.96 11.89
CA ASP A 284 -10.99 -23.93 12.69
C ASP A 284 -10.77 -23.69 14.19
N ASP A 285 -9.55 -23.33 14.59
CA ASP A 285 -9.22 -22.93 15.96
C ASP A 285 -9.95 -21.65 16.36
N LEU A 286 -9.94 -20.63 15.49
CA LEU A 286 -10.66 -19.38 15.73
C LEU A 286 -12.17 -19.61 15.80
N GLN A 287 -12.72 -20.49 14.96
CA GLN A 287 -14.13 -20.87 15.00
C GLN A 287 -14.49 -21.57 16.31
N SER A 288 -13.63 -22.44 16.82
CA SER A 288 -13.79 -23.10 18.11
C SER A 288 -13.78 -22.08 19.26
N PHE A 289 -12.79 -21.18 19.30
CA PHE A 289 -12.73 -20.11 20.31
C PHE A 289 -13.94 -19.18 20.24
N TYR A 290 -14.37 -18.81 19.04
CA TYR A 290 -15.55 -17.97 18.87
C TYR A 290 -16.79 -18.65 19.46
N ASN A 291 -17.01 -19.93 19.17
CA ASN A 291 -18.14 -20.69 19.71
C ASN A 291 -18.10 -20.84 21.24
N GLN A 292 -16.91 -20.93 21.85
CA GLN A 292 -16.76 -20.98 23.32
C GLN A 292 -16.97 -19.62 23.99
N SER A 293 -16.82 -18.52 23.24
CA SER A 293 -16.92 -17.14 23.75
C SER A 293 -18.31 -16.51 23.61
N LYS A 294 -19.26 -17.21 22.97
CA LYS A 294 -20.68 -16.83 22.90
C LYS A 294 -21.38 -17.13 24.21
#